data_AF-A0A2H6NBW6-F1
#
_entry.id   AF-A0A2H6NBW6-F1
#
_cell.length_a   1.000
_cell.length_b   1.000
_cell.length_c   1.000
_cell.angle_alpha   90.00
_cell.angle_beta   90.00
_cell.angle_gamma   90.00
#
_symmetry.space_group_name_H-M   'P 1'
#
loop_
_entity.id
_entity.type
_entity.pdbx_description
1 polymer ?
#
loop_
_entity_poly.entity_id
_entity_poly.type
_entity_poly.pdbx_seq_one_letter_code
_entity_poly.pdbx_strand_id
1 'polypeptide(L)'
;IHPDQNGFLPRQIRYNTRMIIDILEYYKFHPGNQMALVFLDAQKAFDNLNWDFMKQQINLMNFGVKFSKMLNSIYATQKARVMINGEITSTFEKSLVHL
;
A
#
# COMPACT_ATOMS: atom_id res chain seq x y z
N ILE A 1 11.30 -8.51 4.24
CA ILE A 1 10.98 -7.09 4.47
C ILE A 1 12.26 -6.39 4.92
N HIS A 2 12.60 -5.23 4.36
CA HIS A 2 13.85 -4.53 4.69
C HIS A 2 13.90 -4.08 6.17
N PRO A 3 15.06 -4.14 6.85
CA PRO A 3 15.20 -3.67 8.24
C PRO A 3 14.76 -2.22 8.46
N ASP A 4 14.96 -1.35 7.47
CA ASP A 4 14.66 0.09 7.61
C ASP A 4 13.19 0.46 7.28
N GLN A 5 12.37 -0.51 6.84
CA GLN A 5 10.95 -0.27 6.55
C GLN A 5 10.17 0.03 7.84
N ASN A 6 9.85 1.28 8.15
CA ASN A 6 9.11 1.60 9.38
C ASN A 6 7.59 1.71 9.19
N GLY A 7 7.11 1.86 7.94
CA GLY A 7 5.68 1.92 7.64
C GLY A 7 5.00 0.56 7.71
N PHE A 8 3.77 0.52 8.27
CA PHE A 8 2.90 -0.67 8.36
C PHE A 8 3.48 -1.88 9.12
N LEU A 9 4.50 -1.66 9.95
CA LEU A 9 5.09 -2.65 10.86
C LEU A 9 4.97 -2.14 12.30
N PRO A 10 5.10 -3.02 13.32
CA PRO A 10 5.12 -2.63 14.73
C PRO A 10 6.46 -1.95 15.10
N ARG A 11 6.80 -0.88 14.38
CA ARG A 11 8.00 -0.05 14.56
C ARG A 11 7.56 1.40 14.80
N GLN A 12 8.47 2.23 15.28
CA GLN A 12 8.15 3.60 15.69
C GLN A 12 8.78 4.65 14.77
N ILE A 13 8.00 5.66 14.40
CA ILE A 13 8.45 6.75 13.50
C ILE A 13 9.69 7.49 14.02
N ARG A 14 9.87 7.56 15.34
CA ARG A 14 11.05 8.18 15.98
C ARG A 14 12.38 7.60 15.52
N TYR A 15 12.40 6.33 15.09
CA TYR A 15 13.63 5.70 14.58
C TYR A 15 14.06 6.31 13.24
N ASN A 16 13.11 6.59 12.34
CA ASN A 16 13.40 7.32 11.10
C ASN A 16 13.92 8.72 11.39
N THR A 17 13.30 9.43 12.33
CA THR A 17 13.75 10.77 12.74
C THR A 17 15.17 10.73 13.30
N ARG A 18 15.48 9.76 14.19
CA ARG A 18 16.82 9.62 14.75
C ARG A 18 17.84 9.29 13.67
N MET A 19 17.53 8.39 12.74
CA MET A 19 18.42 8.05 11.62
C MET A 19 18.78 9.27 10.77
N ILE A 20 17.82 10.13 10.45
CA ILE A 20 18.09 11.38 9.70
C ILE A 20 19.01 12.31 10.52
N ILE A 21 18.76 12.45 11.83
CA ILE A 21 19.61 13.25 12.72
C ILE A 21 21.03 12.68 12.78
N ASP A 22 21.20 11.37 12.91
CA ASP A 22 22.51 10.70 12.91
C ASP A 22 23.30 10.97 11.63
N ILE A 23 22.63 10.89 10.46
CA ILE A 23 23.23 11.21 9.16
C ILE A 23 23.68 12.67 9.12
N LEU A 24 22.83 13.60 9.55
CA LEU A 24 23.17 15.03 9.58
C LEU A 24 24.33 15.33 10.53
N GLU A 25 24.33 14.73 11.73
CA GLU A 25 25.40 14.84 12.71
C GLU A 25 26.72 14.28 12.15
N TYR A 26 26.69 13.12 11.50
CA TYR A 26 27.86 12.51 10.88
C TYR A 26 28.51 13.45 9.85
N TYR A 27 27.73 13.99 8.91
CA TYR A 27 28.28 14.88 7.88
C TYR A 27 28.73 16.25 8.42
N LYS A 28 28.16 16.71 9.55
CA LYS A 28 28.66 17.91 10.24
C LYS A 28 30.10 17.73 10.74
N PHE A 29 30.47 16.53 11.19
CA PHE A 29 31.82 16.23 11.68
C PHE A 29 32.80 15.73 10.61
N HIS A 30 32.35 15.49 9.38
CA HIS A 30 33.18 15.02 8.26
C HIS A 30 33.08 15.98 7.04
N PRO A 31 33.54 17.24 7.19
CA PRO A 31 33.51 18.22 6.12
C PRO A 31 34.45 17.78 4.98
N GLY A 32 33.91 17.56 3.79
CA GLY A 32 34.67 17.10 2.61
C GLY A 32 33.88 16.14 1.72
N ASN A 33 32.88 15.47 2.27
CA ASN A 33 31.97 14.61 1.52
C ASN A 33 30.75 15.41 1.05
N GLN A 34 30.38 15.26 -0.21
CA GLN A 34 29.10 15.78 -0.72
C GLN A 34 27.95 14.90 -0.21
N MET A 35 26.84 15.52 0.15
CA MET A 35 25.65 14.82 0.64
C MET A 35 24.39 15.45 0.05
N ALA A 36 23.42 14.60 -0.29
CA ALA A 36 22.08 15.00 -0.69
C ALA A 36 21.05 14.18 0.09
N LEU A 37 20.03 14.85 0.63
CA LEU A 37 18.84 14.21 1.17
C LEU A 37 17.70 14.35 0.17
N VAL A 38 17.14 13.23 -0.26
CA VAL A 38 16.03 13.18 -1.21
C VAL A 38 14.77 12.75 -0.47
N PHE A 39 13.75 13.60 -0.53
CA PHE A 39 12.43 13.32 0.05
C PHE A 39 11.49 12.94 -1.09
N LEU A 40 11.00 11.70 -1.06
CA LEU A 40 10.07 11.16 -2.04
C LEU A 40 8.71 10.96 -1.37
N ASP A 41 7.65 11.35 -2.06
CA ASP A 41 6.27 11.08 -1.66
C ASP A 41 5.49 10.49 -2.83
N ALA A 42 4.57 9.56 -2.52
CA ALA A 42 3.72 8.92 -3.51
C ALA A 42 2.30 9.49 -3.39
N GLN A 43 1.99 10.47 -4.24
CA GLN A 43 0.68 11.11 -4.25
C GLN A 43 -0.42 10.07 -4.50
N LYS A 44 -1.38 10.00 -3.57
CA LYS A 44 -2.52 9.06 -3.64
C LYS A 44 -2.07 7.64 -3.97
N ALA A 45 -1.10 7.14 -3.19
CA ALA A 45 -0.41 5.88 -3.47
C ALA A 45 -1.37 4.71 -3.76
N PHE A 46 -2.50 4.60 -3.05
CA PHE A 46 -3.48 3.53 -3.23
C PHE A 46 -4.36 3.69 -4.47
N ASP A 47 -4.76 4.93 -4.80
CA ASP A 47 -5.54 5.22 -6.02
C ASP A 47 -4.73 4.92 -7.29
N ASN A 48 -3.41 5.12 -7.24
CA ASN A 48 -2.51 5.00 -8.39
C ASN A 48 -1.82 3.62 -8.49
N LEU A 49 -2.25 2.62 -7.72
CA LEU A 49 -1.69 1.28 -7.80
C LEU A 49 -2.04 0.58 -9.12
N ASN A 50 -1.04 -0.04 -9.75
CA ASN A 50 -1.29 -1.02 -10.80
C ASN A 50 -1.70 -2.36 -10.17
N TRP A 51 -2.99 -2.67 -10.17
CA TRP A 51 -3.53 -3.89 -9.58
C TRP A 51 -3.09 -5.18 -10.26
N ASP A 52 -2.80 -5.14 -11.56
CA ASP A 52 -2.28 -6.33 -12.27
C ASP A 52 -0.86 -6.66 -11.82
N PHE A 53 -0.02 -5.64 -11.63
CA PHE A 53 1.29 -5.81 -11.02
C PHE A 53 1.17 -6.39 -9.61
N MET A 54 0.28 -5.85 -8.77
CA MET A 54 0.08 -6.33 -7.40
C MET A 54 -0.39 -7.80 -7.35
N LYS A 55 -1.32 -8.21 -8.22
CA LYS A 55 -1.77 -9.61 -8.34
C LYS A 55 -0.63 -10.54 -8.75
N GLN A 56 0.23 -10.11 -9.67
CA GLN A 56 1.42 -10.88 -10.07
C GLN A 56 2.42 -11.03 -8.91
N GLN A 57 2.69 -9.95 -8.16
CA GLN A 57 3.59 -10.01 -7.00
C GLN A 57 3.08 -10.97 -5.91
N ILE A 58 1.79 -10.94 -5.60
CA ILE A 58 1.18 -11.87 -4.63
C ILE A 58 1.37 -13.33 -5.05
N ASN A 59 1.22 -13.62 -6.35
CA ASN A 59 1.44 -14.97 -6.89
C ASN A 59 2.92 -15.38 -6.79
N LEU A 60 3.85 -14.49 -7.13
CA LEU A 60 5.30 -14.74 -7.04
C LEU A 60 5.77 -14.95 -5.60
N MET A 61 5.22 -14.19 -4.65
CA MET A 61 5.53 -14.34 -3.23
C MET A 61 4.86 -15.57 -2.59
N ASN A 62 4.09 -16.34 -3.36
CA ASN A 62 3.49 -17.61 -2.96
C ASN A 62 2.61 -17.52 -1.69
N PHE A 63 1.79 -16.48 -1.58
CA PHE A 63 0.80 -16.32 -0.50
C PHE A 63 -0.33 -17.37 -0.52
N GLY A 64 -0.38 -18.17 -1.58
CA GLY A 64 -1.31 -19.29 -1.73
C GLY A 64 -2.62 -18.91 -2.41
N VAL A 65 -3.24 -19.92 -3.04
CA VAL A 65 -4.41 -19.75 -3.91
C VAL A 65 -5.61 -19.15 -3.17
N LYS A 66 -5.79 -19.47 -1.89
CA LYS A 66 -6.90 -18.93 -1.08
C LYS A 66 -6.81 -17.41 -0.93
N PHE A 67 -5.61 -16.90 -0.63
CA PHE A 67 -5.37 -15.47 -0.48
C PHE A 67 -5.54 -14.73 -1.81
N SER A 68 -4.97 -15.26 -2.91
CA SER A 68 -5.15 -14.67 -4.24
C SER A 68 -6.63 -14.64 -4.67
N LYS A 69 -7.40 -15.70 -4.39
CA LYS A 69 -8.85 -15.73 -4.65
C LYS A 69 -9.60 -14.68 -3.85
N MET A 70 -9.32 -14.56 -2.56
CA MET A 70 -9.93 -13.54 -1.70
C MET A 70 -9.65 -12.13 -2.24
N LEU A 71 -8.41 -11.82 -2.61
CA LEU A 71 -8.03 -10.52 -3.15
C LEU A 71 -8.74 -10.24 -4.48
N ASN A 72 -8.78 -11.21 -5.39
CA ASN A 72 -9.52 -11.09 -6.64
C ASN A 72 -11.01 -10.83 -6.42
N SER A 73 -11.63 -11.44 -5.40
CA SER A 73 -13.03 -11.18 -5.06
C SER A 73 -13.29 -9.78 -4.52
N ILE A 74 -12.36 -9.21 -3.73
CA ILE A 74 -12.47 -7.84 -3.20
C ILE A 74 -12.46 -6.82 -4.35
N TYR A 75 -11.56 -7.01 -5.32
CA TYR A 75 -11.39 -6.13 -6.48
C TYR A 75 -12.24 -6.51 -7.70
N ALA A 76 -13.11 -7.51 -7.59
CA ALA A 76 -14.07 -7.84 -8.64
C ALA A 76 -15.23 -6.85 -8.64
N THR A 77 -15.83 -6.62 -9.82
CA THR A 77 -17.08 -5.86 -9.92
C THR A 77 -18.17 -6.55 -9.12
N GLN A 78 -18.66 -5.87 -8.08
CA GLN A 78 -19.71 -6.39 -7.21
C GLN A 78 -21.08 -5.98 -7.77
N LYS A 79 -22.00 -6.95 -7.88
CA LYS A 79 -23.37 -6.73 -8.31
C LYS A 79 -24.33 -6.96 -7.16
N ALA A 80 -25.28 -6.05 -6.99
CA ALA A 80 -26.27 -6.12 -5.92
C ALA A 80 -27.69 -5.92 -6.46
N ARG A 81 -28.66 -6.45 -5.72
CA ARG A 81 -30.09 -6.24 -5.89
C ARG A 81 -30.70 -6.04 -4.51
N VAL A 82 -31.73 -5.20 -4.41
CA VAL A 82 -32.45 -4.95 -3.15
C VAL A 82 -33.85 -5.55 -3.27
N MET A 83 -34.34 -6.16 -2.19
CA MET A 83 -35.73 -6.60 -2.09
C MET A 83 -36.52 -5.58 -1.26
N ILE A 84 -37.61 -5.05 -1.81
CA ILE A 84 -38.50 -4.09 -1.17
C ILE A 84 -39.92 -4.63 -1.28
N ASN A 85 -40.55 -4.94 -0.14
CA ASN A 85 -41.94 -5.43 -0.08
C ASN A 85 -42.23 -6.64 -0.98
N GLY A 86 -41.24 -7.53 -1.17
CA GLY A 86 -41.36 -8.71 -2.01
C GLY A 86 -40.99 -8.49 -3.49
N GLU A 87 -40.81 -7.25 -3.94
CA GLU A 87 -40.29 -6.95 -5.28
C GLU A 87 -38.77 -6.78 -5.25
N ILE A 88 -38.08 -7.29 -6.28
CA ILE A 88 -36.62 -7.24 -6.38
C ILE A 88 -36.21 -6.20 -7.43
N THR A 89 -35.35 -5.26 -7.05
CA THR A 89 -34.82 -4.24 -7.97
C THR A 89 -34.04 -4.84 -9.14
N SER A 90 -33.78 -4.02 -10.15
CA SER A 90 -32.74 -4.31 -11.14
C SER A 90 -31.37 -4.46 -10.45
N THR A 91 -30.49 -5.20 -11.12
CA THR A 91 -29.10 -5.33 -10.68
C THR A 91 -28.38 -4.01 -10.90
N PHE A 92 -27.70 -3.54 -9.87
CA PHE A 92 -26.77 -2.42 -9.97
C PHE A 92 -25.36 -2.88 -9.60
N GLU A 93 -24.37 -2.27 -10.23
CA GLU A 93 -22.97 -2.47 -9.91
C GLU A 93 -22.60 -1.53 -8.77
N LYS A 94 -21.94 -2.07 -7.74
CA LYS A 94 -21.31 -1.25 -6.74
C LYS A 94 -20.02 -0.71 -7.35
N SER A 95 -19.84 0.61 -7.33
CA SER A 95 -18.53 1.20 -7.61
C SER A 95 -17.50 0.49 -6.72
N LEU A 96 -16.38 0.09 -7.32
CA LEU A 96 -15.25 -0.49 -6.61
C LEU A 96 -14.96 0.34 -5.35
N VAL A 97 -14.58 -0.33 -4.27
CA VAL A 97 -14.11 0.38 -3.08
C VAL A 97 -12.90 1.20 -3.51
N HIS A 98 -13.09 2.50 -3.71
CA HIS A 98 -12.00 3.46 -3.76
C HIS A 98 -11.50 3.56 -2.31
N LEU A 99 -10.40 2.87 -2.01
CA LEU A 99 -9.67 3.01 -0.75
C LEU A 99 -8.77 4.23 -0.80
#